data_AF-S4RKI7-F1
#
_entry.id   AF-S4RKI7-F1
#
_cell.length_a   1.000
_cell.length_b   1.000
_cell.length_c   1.000
_cell.angle_alpha   90.00
_cell.angle_beta   90.00
_cell.angle_gamma   90.00
#
_symmetry.space_group_name_H-M   'P 1'
#
loop_
_entity.id
_entity.type
_entity.pdbx_description
1 polymer ?
#
loop_
_entity_poly.entity_id
_entity_poly.type
_entity_poly.pdbx_seq_one_letter_code
_entity_poly.pdbx_strand_id
1 'polypeptide(L)'
;LLQLQLRVPGERRYRPPREMILDTTQGCTVTSLRNAVAQTLQIPAQQLELAKRFPDTSKWVCIWETTSKGGKGKRRQNRENLRQSPFFLHDGDTIGVKPCFADAQDLSVDSSPDFSTAEDDEQNLRLQTEKKQKDATARPRRAEVALSISVADYR
;
A
#
# COMPACT_ATOMS: atom_id res chain seq x y z
N LEU A 1 -13.17 12.55 2.54
CA LEU A 1 -12.20 13.28 1.71
C LEU A 1 -10.93 12.45 1.55
N LEU A 2 -10.57 12.14 0.31
CA LEU A 2 -9.35 11.43 -0.06
C LEU A 2 -8.44 12.37 -0.85
N GLN A 3 -7.13 12.15 -0.75
CA GLN A 3 -6.11 12.91 -1.49
C GLN A 3 -5.67 12.10 -2.72
N LEU A 4 -6.10 12.48 -3.91
CA LEU A 4 -5.70 11.85 -5.15
C LEU A 4 -4.37 12.41 -5.63
N GLN A 5 -3.43 11.53 -5.93
CA GLN A 5 -2.16 11.88 -6.56
C GLN A 5 -2.07 11.19 -7.91
N LEU A 6 -2.18 11.97 -8.99
CA LEU A 6 -2.06 11.44 -10.34
C LEU A 6 -0.59 11.37 -10.74
N ARG A 7 -0.13 10.17 -11.09
CA ARG A 7 1.23 9.96 -11.55
C ARG A 7 1.47 10.61 -12.90
N VAL A 8 2.59 11.30 -13.04
CA VAL A 8 3.01 11.85 -14.33
C VAL A 8 3.56 10.71 -15.19
N PRO A 9 3.01 10.47 -16.40
CA PRO A 9 3.51 9.44 -17.30
C PRO A 9 5.00 9.67 -17.61
N GLY A 10 5.80 8.60 -17.56
CA GLY A 10 7.26 8.67 -17.79
C GLY A 10 8.09 9.20 -16.61
N GLU A 11 7.46 9.63 -15.51
CA GLU A 11 8.18 10.10 -14.31
C GLU A 11 7.81 9.28 -13.05
N ARG A 12 8.76 9.19 -12.10
CA ARG A 12 8.50 8.70 -10.73
C ARG A 12 8.01 9.82 -9.81
N ARG A 13 7.15 10.69 -10.35
CA ARG A 13 6.60 11.87 -9.66
C ARG A 13 5.08 11.92 -9.78
N TYR A 14 4.44 12.43 -8.74
CA TYR A 14 3.01 12.72 -8.73
C TYR A 14 2.75 14.21 -8.96
N ARG A 15 1.60 14.50 -9.58
CA ARG A 15 1.03 15.85 -9.60
C ARG A 15 0.61 16.28 -8.19
N PRO A 16 0.39 17.59 -7.97
CA PRO A 16 -0.15 18.08 -6.70
C PRO A 16 -1.40 17.29 -6.26
N PRO A 17 -1.54 16.99 -4.95
CA PRO A 17 -2.70 16.29 -4.44
C PRO A 17 -3.99 17.00 -4.81
N ARG A 18 -5.00 16.22 -5.18
CA ARG A 18 -6.33 16.71 -5.52
C ARG A 18 -7.36 16.05 -4.64
N GLU A 19 -8.21 16.86 -4.03
CA GLU A 19 -9.20 16.37 -3.09
C GLU A 19 -10.39 15.73 -3.82
N MET A 20 -10.81 14.56 -3.35
CA MET A 20 -11.98 13.86 -3.87
C MET A 20 -12.86 13.37 -2.72
N ILE A 21 -14.17 13.53 -2.86
CA ILE A 21 -15.15 12.95 -1.96
C ILE A 21 -15.53 11.57 -2.52
N LEU A 22 -15.32 10.52 -1.72
CA LEU A 22 -15.83 9.20 -2.03
C LEU A 22 -17.22 9.06 -1.39
N ASP A 23 -18.24 8.83 -2.21
CA ASP A 23 -19.57 8.52 -1.72
C ASP A 23 -19.58 7.10 -1.12
N THR A 24 -19.76 7.02 0.20
CA THR A 24 -19.82 5.75 0.93
C THR A 24 -21.23 5.25 1.18
N THR A 25 -22.27 5.89 0.65
CA THR A 25 -23.69 5.54 0.90
C THR A 25 -24.02 4.14 0.39
N GLN A 26 -23.45 3.73 -0.74
CA GLN A 26 -23.61 2.39 -1.34
C GLN A 26 -22.49 1.41 -0.92
N GLY A 27 -21.67 1.79 0.05
CA GLY A 27 -20.51 1.04 0.52
C GLY A 27 -19.20 1.46 -0.17
N CYS A 28 -18.10 1.32 0.57
CA CYS A 28 -16.76 1.75 0.14
C CYS A 28 -16.04 0.61 -0.60
N THR A 29 -16.39 0.36 -1.85
CA THR A 29 -15.83 -0.75 -2.66
C THR A 29 -14.77 -0.27 -3.65
N VAL A 30 -13.93 -1.20 -4.13
CA VAL A 30 -12.94 -0.93 -5.21
C VAL A 30 -13.60 -0.26 -6.42
N THR A 31 -14.74 -0.80 -6.88
CA THR A 31 -15.48 -0.28 -8.03
C THR A 31 -15.98 1.14 -7.79
N SER A 32 -16.52 1.42 -6.60
CA SER A 32 -16.99 2.77 -6.24
C SER A 32 -15.85 3.78 -6.22
N LEU A 33 -14.69 3.42 -5.64
CA LEU A 33 -13.51 4.26 -5.62
C LEU A 33 -13.01 4.52 -7.04
N ARG A 34 -12.88 3.45 -7.85
CA ARG A 34 -12.44 3.54 -9.24
C ARG A 34 -13.35 4.42 -10.09
N ASN A 35 -14.66 4.29 -9.97
CA ASN A 35 -15.61 5.14 -10.69
C ASN A 35 -15.54 6.60 -10.23
N ALA A 36 -15.43 6.86 -8.92
CA ALA A 36 -15.27 8.22 -8.40
C ALA A 36 -13.98 8.88 -8.91
N VAL A 37 -12.88 8.13 -8.94
CA VAL A 37 -11.59 8.60 -9.49
C VAL A 37 -11.70 8.85 -10.99
N ALA A 38 -12.31 7.92 -11.74
CA ALA A 38 -12.52 8.04 -13.18
C ALA A 38 -13.29 9.33 -13.53
N GLN A 39 -14.38 9.61 -12.81
CA GLN A 39 -15.17 10.84 -12.98
C GLN A 39 -14.38 12.09 -12.61
N THR A 40 -13.61 12.04 -11.51
CA THR A 40 -12.82 13.17 -11.04
C THR A 40 -11.71 13.53 -12.03
N LEU A 41 -11.01 12.53 -12.57
CA LEU A 41 -9.87 12.72 -13.46
C LEU A 41 -10.25 12.71 -14.94
N GLN A 42 -11.50 12.40 -15.30
CA GLN A 42 -11.98 12.24 -16.67
C GLN A 42 -11.19 11.15 -17.44
N ILE A 43 -10.84 10.07 -16.75
CA ILE A 43 -10.08 8.92 -17.30
C ILE A 43 -10.98 7.68 -17.22
N PRO A 44 -11.02 6.80 -18.23
CA PRO A 44 -11.78 5.56 -18.16
C PRO A 44 -11.37 4.69 -16.96
N ALA A 45 -12.35 4.16 -16.24
CA ALA A 45 -12.16 3.30 -15.07
C ALA A 45 -11.30 2.05 -15.34
N GLN A 46 -11.29 1.58 -16.58
CA GLN A 46 -10.53 0.41 -17.04
C GLN A 46 -9.08 0.74 -17.36
N GLN A 47 -8.77 2.02 -17.57
CA GLN A 47 -7.45 2.53 -17.91
C GLN A 47 -6.80 3.23 -16.72
N LEU A 48 -7.16 2.84 -15.50
CA LEU A 48 -6.57 3.41 -14.30
C LEU A 48 -6.22 2.31 -13.28
N GLU A 49 -5.02 2.42 -12.76
CA GLU A 49 -4.54 1.64 -11.63
C GLU A 49 -4.52 2.53 -10.40
N LEU A 50 -4.94 1.95 -9.27
CA LEU A 50 -5.05 2.64 -8.00
C LEU A 50 -4.14 1.98 -6.99
N ALA A 51 -3.53 2.78 -6.12
CA ALA A 51 -2.84 2.28 -4.93
C ALA A 51 -3.08 3.20 -3.76
N LYS A 52 -3.11 2.65 -2.55
CA LYS A 52 -3.14 3.41 -1.32
C LYS A 52 -1.73 3.59 -0.79
N ARG A 53 -1.35 4.82 -0.41
CA ARG A 53 -0.11 5.09 0.33
C ARG A 53 -0.36 4.96 1.83
N PHE A 54 0.50 4.23 2.52
CA PHE A 54 0.54 4.14 3.98
C PHE A 54 1.68 5.02 4.51
N PRO A 55 1.39 6.21 5.07
CA PRO A 55 2.42 7.17 5.48
C PRO A 55 3.35 6.61 6.56
N ASP A 56 2.86 5.76 7.47
CA ASP A 56 3.66 5.15 8.54
C ASP A 56 4.78 4.24 8.03
N THR A 57 4.59 3.66 6.85
CA THR A 57 5.54 2.68 6.28
C THR A 57 6.06 3.09 4.92
N SER A 58 5.63 4.24 4.37
CA SER A 58 5.88 4.65 2.98
C SER A 58 5.61 3.53 1.97
N LYS A 59 4.66 2.66 2.29
CA LYS A 59 4.28 1.53 1.43
C LYS A 59 3.10 1.89 0.59
N TRP A 60 3.13 1.42 -0.64
CA TRP A 60 2.01 1.52 -1.56
C TRP A 60 1.37 0.14 -1.71
N VAL A 61 0.05 0.08 -1.54
CA VAL A 61 -0.72 -1.15 -1.71
C VAL A 61 -1.67 -0.97 -2.88
N CYS A 62 -1.42 -1.71 -3.95
CA CYS A 62 -2.25 -1.69 -5.15
C CYS A 62 -3.68 -2.15 -4.84
N ILE A 63 -4.64 -1.33 -5.21
CA ILE A 63 -6.07 -1.61 -5.14
C ILE A 63 -6.46 -2.18 -6.51
N TRP A 64 -6.34 -3.50 -6.65
CA TRP A 64 -6.81 -4.22 -7.83
C TRP A 64 -8.23 -4.72 -7.57
N GLU A 65 -9.09 -4.63 -8.58
CA GLU A 65 -10.36 -5.32 -8.53
C GLU A 65 -10.08 -6.79 -8.81
N THR A 66 -10.37 -7.65 -7.83
CA THR A 66 -10.19 -9.10 -7.99
C THR A 66 -11.26 -9.64 -8.93
N THR A 67 -11.16 -9.35 -10.24
CA THR A 67 -12.08 -9.93 -11.21
C THR A 67 -11.69 -11.40 -11.36
N SER A 68 -12.31 -12.25 -10.55
CA SER A 68 -12.07 -13.69 -10.57
C SER A 68 -12.50 -14.28 -11.91
N LYS A 69 -11.57 -14.40 -12.86
CA LYS A 69 -11.67 -15.37 -13.95
C LYS A 69 -10.72 -16.53 -13.62
N GLY A 70 -11.30 -17.69 -13.34
CA GLY A 70 -10.59 -18.98 -13.25
C GLY A 70 -10.10 -19.36 -11.85
N GLY A 71 -10.61 -20.47 -11.31
CA GLY A 71 -10.10 -21.11 -10.10
C GLY A 71 -11.21 -21.63 -9.18
N LYS A 72 -11.52 -22.93 -9.28
CA LYS A 72 -12.38 -23.68 -8.35
C LYS A 72 -11.83 -23.58 -6.93
N GLY A 73 -12.43 -22.73 -6.11
CA GLY A 73 -12.07 -22.60 -4.70
C GLY A 73 -12.81 -21.43 -4.07
N LYS A 74 -13.99 -21.71 -3.51
CA LYS A 74 -14.90 -20.84 -2.73
C LYS A 74 -14.47 -19.36 -2.63
N ARG A 75 -14.62 -18.63 -3.73
CA ARG A 75 -14.36 -17.19 -3.80
C ARG A 75 -15.58 -16.44 -3.27
N ARG A 76 -15.43 -15.75 -2.15
CA ARG A 76 -16.41 -14.74 -1.73
C ARG A 76 -16.43 -13.70 -2.86
N GLN A 77 -17.57 -13.55 -3.54
CA GLN A 77 -17.91 -12.30 -4.22
C GLN A 77 -18.04 -11.23 -3.14
N ASN A 78 -16.93 -10.81 -2.55
CA ASN A 78 -16.97 -9.78 -1.55
C ASN A 78 -16.77 -8.49 -2.29
N ARG A 79 -17.80 -7.64 -2.25
CA ARG A 79 -17.65 -6.20 -2.34
C ARG A 79 -16.57 -5.82 -1.33
N GLU A 80 -15.30 -5.86 -1.72
CA GLU A 80 -14.17 -5.66 -0.81
C GLU A 80 -14.28 -4.26 -0.25
N ASN A 81 -14.72 -4.19 1.00
CA ASN A 81 -14.91 -2.94 1.69
C ASN A 81 -13.51 -2.40 2.01
N LEU A 82 -13.10 -1.35 1.32
CA LEU A 82 -11.78 -0.74 1.44
C LEU A 82 -11.51 -0.23 2.86
N ARG A 83 -12.55 -0.05 3.69
CA ARG A 83 -12.42 0.31 5.11
C ARG A 83 -11.88 -0.83 5.99
N GLN A 84 -11.78 -2.05 5.46
CA GLN A 84 -11.26 -3.21 6.17
C GLN A 84 -9.87 -3.59 5.65
N SER A 85 -9.24 -4.56 6.32
CA SER A 85 -8.01 -5.19 5.85
C SER A 85 -8.17 -5.67 4.39
N PRO A 86 -7.16 -5.49 3.52
CA PRO A 86 -5.83 -4.94 3.79
C PRO A 86 -5.69 -3.42 3.61
N PHE A 87 -6.75 -2.71 3.22
CA PHE A 87 -6.64 -1.33 2.75
C PHE A 87 -6.89 -0.28 3.85
N PHE A 88 -7.76 -0.56 4.83
CA PHE A 88 -8.06 0.34 5.95
C PHE A 88 -8.23 1.80 5.51
N LEU A 89 -9.09 2.03 4.51
CA LEU A 89 -9.28 3.33 3.89
C LEU A 89 -10.08 4.27 4.83
N HIS A 90 -9.51 5.44 5.05
CA HIS A 90 -10.02 6.50 5.91
C HIS A 90 -9.92 7.86 5.21
N ASP A 91 -10.65 8.84 5.73
CA ASP A 91 -10.51 10.23 5.32
C ASP A 91 -9.07 10.73 5.56
N GLY A 92 -8.54 11.48 4.61
CA GLY A 92 -7.16 11.95 4.60
C GLY A 92 -6.16 10.98 3.95
N ASP A 93 -6.58 9.76 3.62
CA ASP A 93 -5.70 8.82 2.94
C ASP A 93 -5.34 9.28 1.53
N THR A 94 -4.11 8.97 1.14
CA THR A 94 -3.56 9.29 -0.19
C THR A 94 -3.73 8.12 -1.14
N ILE A 95 -4.35 8.40 -2.30
CA ILE A 95 -4.58 7.43 -3.37
C ILE A 95 -3.75 7.83 -4.58
N GLY A 96 -2.81 6.97 -4.93
CA GLY A 96 -2.03 7.07 -6.16
C GLY A 96 -2.85 6.57 -7.33
N VAL A 97 -2.89 7.35 -8.39
CA VAL A 97 -3.57 7.01 -9.64
C VAL A 97 -2.55 6.96 -10.74
N LYS A 98 -2.49 5.83 -11.45
CA LYS A 98 -1.63 5.65 -12.62
C LYS A 98 -2.52 5.35 -13.83
N PRO A 99 -2.51 6.20 -14.88
CA PRO A 99 -3.27 5.92 -16.09
C PRO A 99 -2.55 4.81 -16.89
N CYS A 100 -3.29 3.78 -17.27
CA CYS A 100 -2.86 2.66 -18.09
C CYS A 100 -3.58 2.75 -19.45
N PHE A 101 -3.01 3.53 -20.37
CA PHE A 101 -3.54 3.65 -21.73
C PHE A 101 -3.17 2.40 -22.52
N ALA A 102 -4.16 1.59 -22.88
CA ALA A 102 -3.96 0.29 -23.56
C ALA A 102 -3.49 0.42 -25.02
N ASP A 103 -3.61 1.60 -25.62
CA ASP A 103 -3.31 1.94 -27.00
C ASP A 103 -1.95 2.64 -27.19
N ALA A 104 -1.31 3.07 -26.09
CA ALA A 104 0.01 3.70 -26.15
C ALA A 104 1.12 2.63 -26.00
N GLN A 105 1.50 2.04 -27.14
CA GLN A 105 2.69 1.18 -27.31
C GLN A 105 4.01 1.86 -26.87
N ASP A 106 3.98 3.15 -26.51
CA ASP A 106 5.16 4.00 -26.27
C ASP A 106 5.11 4.82 -24.95
N LEU A 107 4.22 4.52 -23.99
CA LEU A 107 4.18 5.26 -22.71
C LEU A 107 4.36 4.36 -21.46
N SER A 108 4.64 3.07 -21.65
CA SER A 108 5.00 2.14 -20.56
C SER A 108 6.49 2.17 -20.20
N VAL A 109 7.14 3.35 -20.27
CA VAL A 109 8.51 3.52 -19.72
C VAL A 109 8.56 3.14 -18.23
N ASP A 110 7.42 3.17 -17.55
CA ASP A 110 7.31 2.68 -16.18
C ASP A 110 6.22 1.61 -16.10
N SER A 111 6.48 0.42 -16.66
CA SER A 111 5.73 -0.80 -16.32
C SER A 111 6.10 -1.33 -14.91
N SER A 112 6.80 -0.53 -14.12
CA SER A 112 7.12 -0.80 -12.73
C SER A 112 5.81 -0.97 -11.94
N PRO A 113 5.67 -2.05 -11.16
CA PRO A 113 4.53 -2.22 -10.24
C PRO A 113 4.56 -1.19 -9.10
N ASP A 114 5.61 -0.37 -9.03
CA ASP A 114 5.92 0.49 -7.92
C ASP A 114 5.25 1.86 -8.08
N PHE A 115 4.40 2.18 -7.10
CA PHE A 115 3.82 3.51 -6.90
C PHE A 115 4.72 4.41 -6.05
N SER A 116 5.89 3.91 -5.62
CA SER A 116 6.83 4.67 -4.77
C SER A 116 7.54 5.78 -5.53
N THR A 117 7.73 6.90 -4.84
CA THR A 117 8.58 8.01 -5.29
C THR A 117 10.00 7.88 -4.74
N ALA A 118 10.95 8.62 -5.31
CA ALA A 118 12.32 8.70 -4.78
C ALA A 118 12.34 9.16 -3.30
N GLU A 119 11.44 10.06 -2.93
CA GLU A 119 11.27 10.52 -1.54
C GLU A 119 10.78 9.39 -0.62
N ASP A 120 9.91 8.50 -1.10
CA ASP A 120 9.48 7.31 -0.34
C ASP A 120 10.63 6.33 -0.13
N ASP A 121 11.52 6.16 -1.11
CA ASP A 121 12.73 5.33 -1.00
C ASP A 121 13.69 5.91 0.07
N GLU A 122 13.92 7.23 0.07
CA GLU A 122 14.72 7.91 1.10
C GLU A 122 14.11 7.79 2.50
N GLN A 123 12.79 7.98 2.62
CA GLN A 123 12.09 7.82 3.90
C GLN A 123 12.15 6.37 4.41
N ASN A 124 11.99 5.39 3.52
CA ASN A 124 12.16 3.98 3.87
C ASN A 124 13.58 3.68 4.35
N LEU A 125 14.59 4.21 3.67
CA LEU A 125 15.99 4.07 4.08
C LEU A 125 16.23 4.66 5.47
N ARG A 126 15.69 5.86 5.74
CA ARG A 126 15.77 6.51 7.06
C ARG A 126 15.11 5.64 8.15
N LEU A 127 13.88 5.19 7.93
CA LEU A 127 13.17 4.30 8.87
C LEU A 127 13.92 2.98 9.12
N GLN A 128 14.59 2.42 8.10
CA GLN A 128 15.41 1.22 8.25
C GLN A 128 16.67 1.49 9.08
N THR A 129 17.34 2.63 8.87
CA THR A 129 18.51 3.01 9.67
C THR A 129 18.16 3.25 11.14
N GLU A 130 17.01 3.87 11.43
CA GLU A 130 16.53 4.09 12.79
C GLU A 130 16.16 2.77 13.50
N LYS A 131 15.55 1.83 12.77
CA LYS A 131 15.27 0.48 13.31
C LYS A 131 16.56 -0.28 13.65
N LYS A 132 17.58 -0.23 12.77
CA LYS A 132 18.90 -0.83 13.05
C LYS A 132 19.57 -0.23 14.29
N GLN A 133 19.44 1.09 14.50
CA GLN A 133 19.99 1.73 15.69
C GLN A 133 19.24 1.35 16.97
N LYS A 134 17.91 1.20 16.92
CA LYS A 134 17.11 0.71 18.05
C LYS A 134 17.46 -0.74 18.42
N ASP A 135 17.67 -1.60 17.43
CA ASP A 135 18.11 -2.98 17.65
C ASP A 135 19.54 -3.05 18.24
N ALA A 136 20.45 -2.17 17.82
CA ALA A 136 21.80 -2.08 18.39
C ALA A 136 21.85 -1.52 19.83
N THR A 137 20.83 -0.75 20.24
CA THR A 137 20.69 -0.23 21.62
C THR A 137 19.84 -1.13 22.53
N ALA A 138 19.17 -2.14 21.97
CA ALA A 138 18.52 -3.20 22.74
C ALA A 138 19.61 -4.10 23.33
N ARG A 139 20.06 -3.72 24.53
CA ARG A 139 20.99 -4.37 25.47
C ARG A 139 21.42 -5.80 25.07
N PRO A 140 22.73 -6.13 25.10
CA PRO A 140 23.16 -7.52 24.95
C PRO A 140 22.40 -8.37 25.97
N ARG A 141 21.70 -9.39 25.47
CA ARG A 141 20.96 -10.37 26.29
C ARG A 141 21.98 -10.89 27.31
N ARG A 142 21.69 -10.69 28.60
CA ARG A 142 22.46 -11.26 29.72
C ARG A 142 22.82 -12.69 29.36
N ALA A 143 24.10 -13.03 29.36
CA ALA A 143 24.54 -14.41 29.26
C ALA A 143 23.82 -15.21 30.35
N GLU A 144 23.05 -16.22 29.95
CA GLU A 144 22.39 -17.13 30.86
C GLU A 144 23.50 -17.84 31.66
N VAL A 145 23.68 -17.44 32.91
CA VAL A 145 24.57 -18.14 33.83
C VAL A 145 23.97 -19.52 34.02
N ALA A 146 24.68 -20.56 33.56
CA ALA A 146 24.25 -21.94 33.72
C ALA A 146 24.04 -22.23 35.20
N LEU A 147 22.79 -22.52 35.59
CA LEU A 147 22.46 -23.01 36.93
C LEU A 147 22.99 -24.44 37.05
N SER A 148 24.22 -24.58 37.54
CA SER A 148 24.74 -25.89 37.94
C SER A 148 24.20 -26.24 39.33
N ILE A 149 23.19 -27.10 39.38
CA ILE A 149 22.75 -27.76 40.62
C ILE A 149 23.72 -28.89 40.91
N SER A 150 24.44 -28.80 42.02
CA SER A 150 25.24 -29.89 42.57
C SER A 150 24.37 -30.68 43.54
N VAL A 151 24.07 -31.93 43.21
CA VAL A 151 23.37 -32.85 44.11
C VAL A 151 24.43 -33.52 44.99
N ALA A 152 24.43 -33.20 46.28
CA ALA A 152 25.24 -33.90 47.26
C ALA A 152 24.64 -35.29 47.51
N ASP A 153 25.49 -36.31 47.37
CA ASP A 153 25.22 -37.71 47.67
C ASP A 153 24.90 -37.86 49.17
N TYR A 154 23.67 -38.28 49.49
CA TYR A 154 23.27 -38.59 50.86
C TYR A 154 23.37 -40.09 51.08
N ARG A 155 24.27 -40.48 51.99
CA ARG A 155 24.55 -41.86 52.43
C ARG A 155 23.33 -42.59 52.97
#